data_AF-A0A4R7YMK4-F1
#
_entry.id   AF-A0A4R7YMK4-F1
#
_cell.length_a   1.000
_cell.length_b   1.000
_cell.length_c   1.000
_cell.angle_alpha   90.00
_cell.angle_beta   90.00
_cell.angle_gamma   90.00
#
_symmetry.space_group_name_H-M   'P 1'
#
loop_
_entity.id
_entity.type
_entity.pdbx_description
1 polymer ?
#
loop_
_entity_poly.entity_id
_entity_poly.type
_entity_poly.pdbx_seq_one_letter_code
_entity_poly.pdbx_strand_id
1 'polypeptide(L)'
;MKGYSKKTKKEIRRLAGLAHERELEIALADLNLKFKQWENEELGPFELDEQIHKFHNKISREIFKKYNSYNMEDHFVAIAIVNGIINKDEVDLEAYQELELLIERIKDSDYFTNG
;
A
#
# COMPACT_ATOMS: atom_id res chain seq x y z
N MET A 1 -5.09 -16.28 -5.20
CA MET A 1 -4.20 -16.65 -6.33
C MET A 1 -4.44 -18.04 -6.98
N LYS A 2 -5.62 -18.69 -6.91
CA LYS A 2 -5.90 -19.85 -7.80
C LYS A 2 -6.22 -19.32 -9.21
N GLY A 3 -5.79 -20.00 -10.26
CA GLY A 3 -6.02 -19.59 -11.65
C GLY A 3 -4.85 -18.86 -12.33
N TYR A 4 -3.93 -18.27 -11.55
CA TYR A 4 -2.77 -17.58 -12.14
C TYR A 4 -1.65 -18.51 -12.60
N SER A 5 -0.91 -18.06 -13.61
CA SER A 5 0.32 -18.73 -14.04
C SER A 5 1.39 -18.71 -12.93
N LYS A 6 2.41 -19.57 -13.04
CA LYS A 6 3.52 -19.57 -12.07
C LYS A 6 4.30 -18.26 -12.11
N LYS A 7 4.44 -17.65 -13.29
CA LYS A 7 5.10 -16.36 -13.49
C LYS A 7 4.31 -15.25 -12.82
N THR A 8 3.01 -15.17 -13.08
CA THR A 8 2.11 -14.18 -12.47
C THR A 8 2.10 -14.28 -10.95
N LYS A 9 2.08 -15.49 -10.37
CA LYS A 9 2.21 -15.66 -8.92
C LYS A 9 3.55 -15.16 -8.37
N LYS A 10 4.64 -15.32 -9.10
CA LYS A 10 5.96 -14.80 -8.70
C LYS A 10 5.94 -13.28 -8.74
N GLU A 11 5.36 -12.73 -9.79
CA GLU A 11 5.25 -11.29 -9.98
C GLU A 11 4.37 -10.63 -8.93
N ILE A 12 3.21 -11.19 -8.61
CA ILE A 12 2.33 -10.72 -7.52
C ILE A 12 3.11 -10.63 -6.20
N ARG A 13 3.96 -11.60 -5.87
CA ARG A 13 4.76 -11.54 -4.63
C ARG A 13 5.80 -10.41 -4.67
N ARG A 14 6.45 -10.21 -5.83
CA ARG A 14 7.41 -9.10 -6.02
C ARG A 14 6.70 -7.76 -5.85
N LEU A 15 5.57 -7.59 -6.52
CA LEU A 15 4.75 -6.39 -6.47
C LEU A 15 4.17 -6.14 -5.08
N ALA A 16 3.75 -7.18 -4.35
CA ALA A 16 3.30 -7.05 -2.97
C ALA A 16 4.42 -6.53 -2.06
N GLY A 17 5.65 -7.00 -2.23
CA GLY A 17 6.81 -6.47 -1.52
C GLY A 17 7.09 -5.01 -1.85
N LEU A 18 7.04 -4.64 -3.14
CA LEU A 18 7.24 -3.26 -3.59
C LEU A 18 6.15 -2.31 -3.07
N ALA A 19 4.88 -2.72 -3.12
CA ALA A 19 3.78 -1.92 -2.61
C ALA A 19 3.86 -1.75 -1.09
N HIS A 20 4.24 -2.81 -0.36
CA HIS A 20 4.49 -2.72 1.08
C HIS A 20 5.54 -1.65 1.41
N GLU A 21 6.68 -1.69 0.72
CA GLU A 21 7.76 -0.72 0.90
C GLU A 21 7.29 0.71 0.63
N ARG A 22 6.61 0.95 -0.49
CA ARG A 22 6.15 2.29 -0.88
C ARG A 22 5.06 2.85 0.02
N GLU A 23 4.08 2.02 0.42
CA GLU A 23 3.06 2.47 1.37
C GLU A 23 3.68 2.83 2.73
N LEU A 24 4.70 2.08 3.17
CA LEU A 24 5.44 2.41 4.37
C LEU A 24 6.26 3.70 4.20
N GLU A 25 6.90 3.92 3.05
CA GLU A 25 7.65 5.13 2.74
C GLU A 25 6.74 6.38 2.76
N ILE A 26 5.56 6.31 2.15
CA ILE A 26 4.56 7.39 2.20
C ILE A 26 4.15 7.68 3.65
N ALA A 27 3.81 6.64 4.41
CA ALA A 27 3.44 6.81 5.81
C ALA A 27 4.56 7.40 6.68
N LEU A 28 5.83 7.05 6.39
CA LEU A 28 7.00 7.62 7.04
C LEU A 28 7.23 9.08 6.63
N ALA A 29 6.99 9.44 5.36
CA ALA A 29 7.06 10.82 4.90
C ALA A 29 6.04 11.72 5.62
N ASP A 30 4.82 11.22 5.83
CA ASP A 30 3.79 11.89 6.61
C ASP A 30 4.21 12.09 8.07
N LEU A 31 4.79 11.06 8.70
CA LEU A 31 5.32 11.18 10.06
C LEU A 31 6.49 12.18 10.12
N ASN A 32 7.37 12.18 9.12
CA ASN A 32 8.50 13.10 9.04
C ASN A 32 8.03 14.57 8.92
N LEU A 33 6.90 14.82 8.25
CA LEU A 33 6.30 16.15 8.25
C LEU A 33 5.93 16.58 9.68
N LYS A 34 5.46 15.67 10.54
CA LYS A 34 5.16 15.98 11.95
C LYS A 34 6.41 16.34 12.75
N PHE A 35 7.53 15.66 12.50
CA PHE A 35 8.82 16.03 13.06
C PHE A 35 9.23 17.45 12.65
N LYS A 36 9.11 17.80 11.35
CA LYS A 36 9.40 19.16 10.87
C LYS A 36 8.50 20.23 11.49
N GLN A 37 7.21 19.92 11.68
CA GLN A 37 6.29 20.83 12.37
C GLN A 37 6.71 21.07 13.82
N TRP A 38 7.15 20.02 14.51
CA TRP A 38 7.69 20.16 15.87
C TRP A 38 9.00 20.97 15.93
N GLU A 39 9.92 20.74 14.99
CA GLU A 39 11.16 21.52 14.86
C GLU A 39 10.88 23.03 14.65
N ASN A 40 9.78 23.35 13.96
CA ASN A 40 9.34 24.72 13.71
C ASN A 40 8.41 25.28 14.81
N GLU A 41 8.27 24.59 15.94
CA GLU A 41 7.38 24.98 17.06
C GLU A 41 5.88 25.05 16.69
N GLU A 42 5.47 24.47 15.56
CA GLU A 42 4.07 24.39 15.09
C GLU A 42 3.30 23.22 15.71
N LEU A 43 4.02 22.27 16.31
CA LEU A 43 3.49 21.07 16.95
C LEU A 43 4.18 20.89 18.30
N GLY A 44 3.42 20.65 19.36
CA GLY A 44 3.96 20.40 20.70
C GLY A 44 4.60 19.00 20.84
N PRO A 45 5.46 18.79 21.84
CA PRO A 45 6.11 17.48 22.06
C PRO A 45 5.10 16.35 22.36
N PHE A 46 4.03 16.63 23.11
CA PHE A 46 2.98 15.62 23.37
C PHE A 46 2.17 15.26 22.12
N GLU A 47 1.95 16.24 21.23
CA GLU A 47 1.26 16.00 19.97
C GLU A 47 2.14 15.17 19.02
N LEU A 48 3.45 15.44 18.97
CA LEU A 48 4.40 14.61 18.21
C LEU A 48 4.41 13.17 18.72
N ASP A 49 4.48 12.98 20.04
CA ASP A 49 4.46 11.68 20.68
C ASP A 49 3.18 10.88 20.31
N GLU A 50 2.02 11.54 20.31
CA GLU A 50 0.77 10.94 19.83
C GLU A 50 0.84 10.54 18.34
N GLN A 51 1.42 11.37 17.47
CA GLN A 51 1.58 11.01 16.05
C GLN A 51 2.50 9.80 15.86
N ILE A 52 3.60 9.72 16.62
CA ILE A 52 4.51 8.57 16.61
C ILE A 52 3.77 7.31 17.06
N HIS A 53 3.01 7.39 18.16
CA HIS A 53 2.20 6.29 18.66
C HIS A 53 1.13 5.85 17.65
N LYS A 54 0.44 6.79 17.00
CA LYS A 54 -0.54 6.49 15.94
C LYS A 54 0.12 5.80 14.74
N PHE A 55 1.27 6.29 14.29
CA PHE A 55 2.03 5.66 13.22
C PHE A 55 2.39 4.21 13.58
N HIS A 56 2.99 3.99 14.75
CA HIS A 56 3.47 2.67 15.15
C HIS A 56 2.32 1.68 15.40
N ASN A 57 1.33 2.07 16.19
CA ASN A 57 0.29 1.17 16.68
C ASN A 57 -0.80 0.87 15.63
N LYS A 58 -1.04 1.83 14.73
CA LYS A 58 -2.10 1.74 13.73
C LYS A 58 -1.55 1.63 12.32
N ILE A 59 -0.93 2.68 11.79
CA ILE A 59 -0.62 2.80 10.36
C ILE A 59 0.38 1.73 9.91
N SER A 60 1.58 1.70 10.51
CA SER A 60 2.62 0.73 10.18
C SER A 60 2.14 -0.71 10.40
N ARG A 61 1.35 -0.93 11.47
CA ARG A 61 0.78 -2.23 11.79
C ARG A 61 -0.27 -2.69 10.77
N GLU A 62 -1.11 -1.80 10.28
CA GLU A 62 -2.12 -2.09 9.24
C GLU A 62 -1.46 -2.41 7.91
N ILE A 63 -0.45 -1.63 7.50
CA ILE A 63 0.38 -1.90 6.32
C ILE A 63 1.04 -3.29 6.44
N PHE A 64 1.68 -3.59 7.58
CA PHE A 64 2.29 -4.91 7.79
C PHE A 64 1.26 -6.04 7.68
N LYS A 65 0.10 -5.90 8.33
CA LYS A 65 -0.96 -6.92 8.27
C LYS A 65 -1.46 -7.12 6.85
N LYS A 66 -1.66 -6.04 6.09
CA LYS A 66 -2.13 -6.10 4.69
C LYS A 66 -1.24 -7.02 3.86
N TYR A 67 0.07 -6.77 3.86
CA TYR A 67 1.00 -7.51 2.99
C TYR A 67 1.51 -8.85 3.55
N ASN A 68 1.26 -9.15 4.84
CA ASN A 68 1.56 -10.45 5.44
C ASN A 68 0.32 -11.33 5.64
N SER A 69 -0.86 -10.86 5.23
CA SER A 69 -2.09 -11.65 5.28
C SER A 69 -2.12 -12.67 4.16
N TYR A 70 -2.24 -13.96 4.53
CA TYR A 70 -2.28 -15.06 3.58
C TYR A 70 -3.45 -14.95 2.60
N ASN A 71 -3.18 -15.21 1.31
CA ASN A 71 -4.15 -15.44 0.23
C ASN A 71 -4.85 -14.20 -0.36
N MET A 72 -4.47 -12.98 0.02
CA MET A 72 -5.04 -11.74 -0.51
C MET A 72 -4.02 -10.87 -1.27
N GLU A 73 -2.84 -11.41 -1.57
CA GLU A 73 -1.74 -10.68 -2.20
C GLU A 73 -2.12 -10.12 -3.58
N ASP A 74 -2.92 -10.86 -4.35
CA ASP A 74 -3.45 -10.43 -5.64
C ASP A 74 -4.39 -9.21 -5.51
N HIS A 75 -5.26 -9.21 -4.51
CA HIS A 75 -6.16 -8.09 -4.23
C HIS A 75 -5.39 -6.83 -3.81
N PHE A 76 -4.40 -6.97 -2.92
CA PHE A 76 -3.63 -5.82 -2.47
C PHE A 76 -2.69 -5.26 -3.53
N VAL A 77 -2.14 -6.11 -4.41
CA VAL A 77 -1.41 -5.63 -5.60
C VAL A 77 -2.34 -4.89 -6.56
N ALA A 78 -3.53 -5.42 -6.83
CA ALA A 78 -4.49 -4.73 -7.70
C ALA A 78 -4.93 -3.37 -7.13
N ILE A 79 -5.20 -3.28 -5.81
CA ILE A 79 -5.48 -2.00 -5.13
C ILE A 79 -4.29 -1.04 -5.24
N ALA A 80 -3.06 -1.52 -5.04
CA ALA A 80 -1.86 -0.70 -5.16
C ALA A 80 -1.66 -0.17 -6.59
N ILE A 81 -2.04 -0.94 -7.62
CA ILE A 81 -2.04 -0.48 -9.02
C ILE A 81 -3.11 0.58 -9.25
N VAL A 82 -4.33 0.37 -8.75
CA VAL A 82 -5.45 1.33 -8.88
C VAL A 82 -5.11 2.66 -8.20
N ASN A 83 -4.52 2.61 -7.01
CA ASN A 83 -4.13 3.79 -6.24
C ASN A 83 -2.83 4.46 -6.74
N GLY A 84 -2.20 3.91 -7.79
CA GLY A 84 -0.95 4.45 -8.33
C GLY A 84 0.30 4.25 -7.45
N ILE A 85 0.21 3.41 -6.41
CA ILE A 85 1.38 2.98 -5.62
C ILE A 85 2.32 2.14 -6.48
N ILE A 86 1.77 1.32 -7.37
CA ILE A 86 2.48 0.62 -8.43
C ILE A 86 2.03 1.21 -9.76
N ASN A 87 2.97 1.68 -10.58
CA ASN A 87 2.64 2.12 -11.92
C ASN A 87 2.46 0.92 -12.86
N LYS A 88 1.57 1.06 -13.85
CA LYS A 88 1.25 -0.01 -14.81
C LYS A 88 2.47 -0.53 -15.57
N ASP A 89 3.42 0.34 -15.90
CA ASP A 89 4.66 0.03 -16.60
C ASP A 89 5.67 -0.77 -15.75
N GLU A 90 5.47 -0.83 -14.43
CA GLU A 90 6.27 -1.65 -13.51
C GLU A 90 5.76 -3.09 -13.37
N VAL A 91 4.65 -3.40 -14.03
CA VAL A 91 3.99 -4.72 -14.01
C VAL A 91 4.26 -5.43 -15.32
N ASP A 92 4.73 -6.68 -15.22
CA ASP A 92 4.86 -7.55 -16.40
C ASP A 92 3.53 -7.67 -17.15
N LEU A 93 3.57 -7.63 -18.49
CA LEU A 93 2.36 -7.61 -19.33
C LEU A 93 1.47 -8.84 -19.13
N GLU A 94 2.07 -10.04 -19.00
CA GLU A 94 1.32 -11.30 -18.78
C GLU A 94 0.60 -11.24 -17.42
N ALA A 95 1.30 -10.75 -16.39
CA ALA A 95 0.72 -10.58 -15.05
C ALA A 95 -0.37 -9.51 -15.02
N TYR A 96 -0.20 -8.39 -15.74
CA TYR A 96 -1.21 -7.34 -15.83
C TYR A 96 -2.49 -7.84 -16.50
N GLN A 97 -2.38 -8.59 -17.60
CA GLN A 97 -3.52 -9.19 -18.28
C GLN A 97 -4.29 -10.16 -17.38
N GLU A 98 -3.58 -11.00 -16.62
CA GLU A 98 -4.22 -11.91 -15.65
C GLU A 98 -4.91 -11.15 -14.50
N LEU A 99 -4.40 -9.98 -14.10
CA LEU A 99 -4.96 -9.13 -13.05
C LEU A 99 -6.05 -8.17 -13.55
N GLU A 100 -6.22 -8.00 -14.86
CA GLU A 100 -7.04 -6.93 -15.45
C GLU A 100 -8.49 -6.93 -14.93
N LEU A 101 -9.15 -8.09 -14.93
CA LEU A 101 -10.52 -8.21 -14.40
C LEU A 101 -10.63 -7.84 -12.92
N LEU A 102 -9.59 -8.13 -12.13
CA LEU A 102 -9.55 -7.77 -10.72
C LEU A 102 -9.35 -6.27 -10.54
N ILE A 103 -8.44 -5.67 -11.31
CA ILE A 103 -8.16 -4.23 -11.33
C ILE A 103 -9.41 -3.45 -11.70
N GLU A 104 -10.08 -3.81 -12.80
CA GLU A 104 -11.29 -3.14 -13.25
C GLU A 104 -12.43 -3.28 -12.23
N ARG A 105 -12.62 -4.47 -11.64
CA ARG A 105 -13.60 -4.66 -10.56
C ARG A 105 -13.34 -3.77 -9.35
N ILE A 106 -12.08 -3.52 -9.01
CA ILE A 106 -11.72 -2.61 -7.90
C ILE A 106 -12.03 -1.16 -8.29
N LYS A 107 -11.64 -0.72 -9.49
CA LYS A 107 -11.96 0.63 -10.00
C LYS A 107 -13.46 0.89 -10.03
N ASP A 108 -14.26 -0.08 -10.48
CA ASP A 108 -15.72 0.03 -10.54
C ASP A 108 -16.36 0.02 -9.13
N SER A 109 -15.68 -0.59 -8.17
CA SER A 109 -16.10 -0.64 -6.77
C SER A 109 -15.75 0.64 -5.99
N ASP A 110 -14.92 1.53 -6.53
CA ASP A 110 -14.43 2.76 -5.88
C ASP A 110 -15.47 3.90 -5.74
N TYR A 111 -16.75 3.53 -5.59
CA TYR A 111 -17.71 4.34 -4.84
C TYR A 111 -17.36 4.46 -3.33
N PHE A 112 -16.26 3.86 -2.84
CA PHE A 112 -15.91 3.79 -1.41
C PHE A 112 -14.46 4.15 -1.00
N THR A 113 -13.58 4.62 -1.88
CA THR A 113 -12.19 4.97 -1.51
C THR A 113 -11.94 6.47 -1.28
N ASN A 114 -12.96 7.20 -0.84
CA ASN A 114 -12.80 8.45 -0.09
C ASN A 114 -13.22 8.19 1.37
N GLY A 115 -12.27 7.79 2.20
CA GLY A 115 -12.44 7.60 3.65
C GLY A 115 -11.16 7.85 4.39
#